data_AF-W7QEU9-F1
#
_entry.id   AF-W7QEU9-F1
#
_cell.length_a   1.000
_cell.length_b   1.000
_cell.length_c   1.000
_cell.angle_alpha   90.00
_cell.angle_beta   90.00
_cell.angle_gamma   90.00
#
_symmetry.space_group_name_H-M   'P 1'
#
loop_
_entity.id
_entity.type
_entity.pdbx_description
1 polymer ?
#
loop_
_entity_poly.entity_id
_entity_poly.type
_entity_poly.pdbx_seq_one_letter_code
_entity_poly.pdbx_strand_id
1 'polypeptide(L)'
;MADSREGQFQQDIIDAMAAGGWKTGPASGYDCASALYTEDLLGYVKEAWPDRWEKFCKANPQAPEQVFVKKVVRELDRVGTLEVLRHGFKVPGLSGERIAVCSFQPDHGMNPDSLARYRANRLRVVPEVSYSPHAREKVGAARATIPASIWCCSSTASRLPPWS
;
A
#
# COMPACT_ATOMS: atom_id res chain seq x y z
N MET A 1 -20.75 -18.28 11.89
CA MET A 1 -21.05 -18.44 10.46
C MET A 1 -21.16 -17.04 9.91
N ALA A 2 -20.21 -16.58 9.08
CA ALA A 2 -20.40 -15.33 8.36
C ALA A 2 -21.70 -15.47 7.54
N ASP A 3 -22.55 -14.44 7.54
CA ASP A 3 -23.78 -14.44 6.74
C ASP A 3 -23.37 -14.70 5.28
N SER A 4 -23.90 -15.75 4.64
CA SER A 4 -23.45 -16.20 3.31
C SER A 4 -23.55 -15.11 2.26
N ARG A 5 -24.46 -14.14 2.49
CA ARG A 5 -24.65 -12.94 1.67
C ARG A 5 -23.48 -11.96 1.78
N GLU A 6 -22.92 -11.79 2.97
CA GLU A 6 -21.77 -10.90 3.20
C GLU A 6 -20.51 -11.48 2.53
N GLY A 7 -20.31 -12.80 2.61
CA GLY A 7 -19.20 -13.47 1.93
C GLY A 7 -19.25 -13.28 0.41
N GLN A 8 -20.42 -13.44 -0.20
CA GLN A 8 -20.60 -13.19 -1.64
C GLN A 8 -20.37 -11.71 -1.99
N PHE A 9 -20.93 -10.79 -1.20
CA PHE A 9 -20.75 -9.36 -1.41
C PHE A 9 -19.27 -8.94 -1.39
N GLN A 10 -18.50 -9.44 -0.44
CA GLN A 10 -17.05 -9.19 -0.37
C GLN A 10 -16.33 -9.73 -1.61
N GLN A 11 -16.70 -10.94 -2.06
CA GLN A 11 -16.12 -11.55 -3.25
C GLN A 11 -16.42 -10.73 -4.51
N ASP A 12 -17.66 -10.27 -4.68
CA ASP A 12 -18.08 -9.44 -5.82
C ASP A 12 -17.26 -8.13 -5.89
N ILE A 13 -16.99 -7.50 -4.74
CA ILE A 13 -16.12 -6.32 -4.67
C ILE A 13 -14.69 -6.66 -5.05
N ILE A 14 -14.13 -7.75 -4.52
CA ILE A 14 -12.76 -8.18 -4.83
C ILE A 14 -12.63 -8.44 -6.33
N ASP A 15 -13.60 -9.13 -6.93
CA ASP A 15 -13.60 -9.48 -8.35
C ASP A 15 -13.71 -8.22 -9.23
N ALA A 16 -14.59 -7.26 -8.86
CA ALA A 16 -14.72 -5.99 -9.57
C ALA A 16 -13.42 -5.16 -9.51
N MET A 17 -12.77 -5.11 -8.34
CA MET A 17 -11.51 -4.38 -8.17
C MET A 17 -10.35 -5.05 -8.92
N ALA A 18 -10.30 -6.40 -8.90
CA ALA A 18 -9.34 -7.18 -9.68
C ALA A 18 -9.50 -6.95 -11.19
N ALA A 19 -10.74 -6.90 -11.69
CA ALA A 19 -11.03 -6.54 -13.07
C ALA A 19 -10.57 -5.10 -13.43
N GLY A 20 -10.56 -4.19 -12.44
CA GLY A 20 -9.98 -2.85 -12.54
C GLY A 20 -8.45 -2.79 -12.55
N GLY A 21 -7.76 -3.93 -12.43
CA GLY A 21 -6.30 -4.03 -12.42
C GLY A 21 -5.66 -3.95 -11.04
N TRP A 22 -6.45 -4.08 -9.97
CA TRP A 22 -5.92 -4.18 -8.61
C TRP A 22 -5.36 -5.58 -8.37
N LYS A 23 -4.32 -5.67 -7.54
CA LYS A 23 -3.80 -6.95 -7.07
C LYS A 23 -4.74 -7.53 -6.04
N THR A 24 -4.83 -8.85 -6.00
CA THR A 24 -5.48 -9.59 -4.92
C THR A 24 -4.42 -10.29 -4.07
N GLY A 25 -4.76 -10.62 -2.83
CA GLY A 25 -3.86 -11.34 -1.94
C GLY A 25 -4.56 -11.89 -0.71
N PRO A 26 -3.91 -12.81 0.02
CA PRO A 26 -4.46 -13.34 1.24
C PRO A 26 -4.40 -12.30 2.37
N ALA A 27 -5.38 -12.36 3.28
CA ALA A 27 -5.38 -11.54 4.49
C ALA A 27 -4.15 -11.80 5.38
N SER A 28 -3.51 -12.97 5.27
CA SER A 28 -2.29 -13.32 6.01
C SER A 28 -1.04 -12.53 5.59
N GLY A 29 -1.05 -11.89 4.43
CA GLY A 29 0.05 -11.01 4.01
C GLY A 29 0.00 -9.60 4.62
N TYR A 30 -1.11 -9.26 5.28
CA TYR A 30 -1.23 -8.02 6.03
C TYR A 30 -0.56 -8.17 7.40
N ASP A 31 0.42 -7.32 7.68
CA ASP A 31 1.06 -7.28 8.98
C ASP A 31 0.28 -6.37 9.93
N CYS A 32 -0.43 -6.98 10.89
CA CYS A 32 -1.22 -6.25 11.88
C CYS A 32 -0.36 -5.35 12.79
N ALA A 33 0.92 -5.66 12.99
CA ALA A 33 1.79 -4.87 13.86
C ALA A 33 2.22 -3.56 13.20
N SER A 34 2.49 -3.58 11.88
CA SER A 34 2.80 -2.37 11.11
C SER A 34 1.57 -1.73 10.46
N ALA A 35 0.42 -2.41 10.48
CA ALA A 35 -0.80 -2.03 9.78
C ALA A 35 -0.60 -1.82 8.26
N LEU A 36 0.31 -2.60 7.66
CA LEU A 36 0.75 -2.45 6.28
C LEU A 36 0.88 -3.80 5.58
N TYR A 37 0.66 -3.78 4.26
CA TYR A 37 1.11 -4.85 3.39
C TYR A 37 2.55 -4.57 2.96
N THR A 38 3.52 -5.08 3.75
CA THR A 38 4.94 -4.71 3.62
C THR A 38 5.54 -5.04 2.26
N GLU A 39 5.07 -6.12 1.61
CA GLU A 39 5.53 -6.53 0.28
C GLU A 39 5.22 -5.48 -0.80
N ASP A 40 4.06 -4.82 -0.72
CA ASP A 40 3.64 -3.82 -1.70
C ASP A 40 4.40 -2.51 -1.48
N LEU A 41 4.60 -2.11 -0.23
CA LEU A 41 5.42 -0.94 0.12
C LEU A 41 6.87 -1.10 -0.37
N LEU A 42 7.50 -2.23 -0.04
CA LEU A 42 8.89 -2.51 -0.44
C LEU A 42 9.00 -2.70 -1.95
N GLY A 43 8.03 -3.39 -2.57
CA GLY A 43 7.97 -3.58 -4.01
C GLY A 43 7.88 -2.26 -4.76
N TYR A 44 7.04 -1.33 -4.30
CA TYR A 44 6.92 0.00 -4.89
C TYR A 44 8.23 0.78 -4.77
N VAL A 45 8.84 0.85 -3.58
CA VAL A 45 10.05 1.67 -3.37
C VAL A 45 11.24 1.14 -4.18
N LYS A 46 11.39 -0.19 -4.27
CA LYS A 46 12.43 -0.84 -5.08
C LYS A 46 12.27 -0.55 -6.57
N GLU A 47 11.04 -0.51 -7.07
CA GLU A 47 10.72 -0.30 -8.48
C GLU A 47 10.73 1.19 -8.87
N ALA A 48 10.11 2.05 -8.05
CA ALA A 48 9.96 3.48 -8.32
C ALA A 48 11.22 4.30 -7.99
N TRP A 49 12.03 3.83 -7.03
CA TRP A 49 13.19 4.57 -6.52
C TRP A 49 14.43 3.66 -6.31
N PRO A 50 14.89 2.92 -7.34
CA PRO A 50 15.96 1.94 -7.20
C PRO A 50 17.26 2.57 -6.65
N ASP A 51 17.66 3.73 -7.15
CA ASP A 51 18.90 4.42 -6.71
C ASP A 51 18.85 4.80 -5.22
N ARG A 52 17.68 5.24 -4.75
CA ARG A 52 17.47 5.61 -3.35
C ARG A 52 17.41 4.37 -2.46
N TRP A 53 16.78 3.32 -2.96
CA TRP A 53 16.76 2.03 -2.27
C TRP A 53 18.18 1.48 -2.10
N GLU A 54 19.01 1.52 -3.13
CA GLU A 54 20.40 1.05 -3.07
C GLU A 54 21.24 1.85 -2.06
N LYS A 55 21.16 3.19 -2.10
CA LYS A 55 21.83 4.06 -1.12
C LYS A 55 21.35 3.75 0.30
N PHE A 56 20.04 3.50 0.48
CA PHE A 56 19.47 3.16 1.77
C PHE A 56 19.98 1.81 2.29
N CYS A 57 20.10 0.80 1.42
CA CYS A 57 20.69 -0.49 1.74
C CYS A 57 22.17 -0.37 2.15
N LYS A 58 22.95 0.47 1.46
CA LYS A 58 24.35 0.74 1.82
C LYS A 58 24.47 1.36 3.22
N ALA A 59 23.53 2.23 3.60
CA ALA A 59 23.49 2.82 4.94
C ALA A 59 22.96 1.85 6.03
N ASN A 60 22.25 0.77 5.66
CA ASN A 60 21.61 -0.17 6.59
C ASN A 60 21.85 -1.63 6.17
N PRO A 61 23.09 -2.15 6.26
CA PRO A 61 23.48 -3.42 5.63
C PRO A 61 22.88 -4.68 6.29
N GLN A 62 22.40 -4.61 7.54
CA GLN A 62 21.95 -5.79 8.29
C GLN A 62 20.54 -6.25 7.90
N ALA A 63 19.57 -5.32 7.83
CA ALA A 63 18.17 -5.64 7.57
C ALA A 63 17.43 -4.42 6.99
N PRO A 64 17.79 -3.99 5.75
CA PRO A 64 17.29 -2.73 5.20
C PRO A 64 15.75 -2.70 5.12
N GLU A 65 15.12 -3.78 4.68
CA GLU A 65 13.65 -3.87 4.56
C GLU A 65 12.93 -3.63 5.88
N GLN A 66 13.36 -4.29 6.95
CA GLN A 66 12.75 -4.13 8.27
C GLN A 66 12.97 -2.71 8.82
N VAL A 67 14.15 -2.14 8.63
CA VAL A 67 14.45 -0.77 9.06
C VAL A 67 13.62 0.23 8.26
N PHE A 68 13.42 0.01 6.96
CA PHE A 68 12.61 0.87 6.12
C PHE A 68 11.15 0.88 6.57
N VAL A 69 10.55 -0.30 6.76
CA VAL A 69 9.17 -0.42 7.26
C VAL A 69 9.01 0.28 8.60
N LYS A 70 9.93 0.06 9.56
CA LYS A 70 9.90 0.76 10.86
C LYS A 70 9.96 2.28 10.72
N LYS A 71 10.75 2.80 9.78
CA LYS A 71 10.81 4.26 9.52
C LYS A 71 9.51 4.78 8.91
N VAL A 72 8.90 4.04 7.98
CA VAL A 72 7.61 4.40 7.39
C VAL A 72 6.53 4.45 8.46
N VAL A 73 6.39 3.40 9.28
CA VAL A 73 5.42 3.34 10.38
C VAL A 73 5.61 4.52 11.34
N ARG A 74 6.85 4.78 11.76
CA ARG A 74 7.15 5.91 12.64
C ARG A 74 6.74 7.27 12.04
N GLU A 75 6.95 7.47 10.75
CA GLU A 75 6.53 8.72 10.09
C GLU A 75 5.02 8.80 9.91
N LEU A 76 4.35 7.68 9.60
CA LEU A 76 2.88 7.61 9.59
C LEU A 76 2.29 8.01 10.94
N ASP A 77 2.86 7.52 12.05
CA ASP A 77 2.42 7.88 13.40
C ASP A 77 2.72 9.35 13.75
N ARG A 78 3.82 9.89 13.24
CA ARG A 78 4.30 11.24 13.60
C ARG A 78 3.58 12.35 12.86
N VAL A 79 3.35 12.20 11.55
CA VAL A 79 2.79 13.27 10.70
C VAL A 79 1.45 12.91 10.08
N GLY A 80 1.01 11.65 10.19
CA GLY A 80 -0.24 11.16 9.64
C GLY A 80 -0.13 10.65 8.20
N THR A 81 -1.06 9.79 7.83
CA THR A 81 -1.07 9.07 6.54
C THR A 81 -1.07 10.00 5.34
N LEU A 82 -1.91 11.05 5.36
CA LEU A 82 -2.05 11.95 4.20
C LEU A 82 -0.76 12.71 3.88
N GLU A 83 -0.04 13.14 4.92
CA GLU A 83 1.22 13.87 4.78
C GLU A 83 2.31 12.97 4.16
N VAL A 84 2.41 11.72 4.64
CA VAL A 84 3.34 10.73 4.09
C VAL A 84 3.03 10.40 2.63
N LEU A 85 1.75 10.23 2.27
CA LEU A 85 1.34 9.93 0.90
C LEU A 85 1.60 11.10 -0.05
N ARG A 86 1.31 12.35 0.36
CA ARG A 86 1.45 13.53 -0.51
C ARG A 86 2.88 14.01 -0.67
N HIS A 87 3.65 14.00 0.41
CA HIS A 87 4.97 14.67 0.45
C HIS A 87 6.13 13.70 0.67
N GLY A 88 5.85 12.43 0.95
CA GLY A 88 6.85 11.47 1.37
C GLY A 88 7.57 11.92 2.64
N PHE A 89 8.62 11.19 2.99
CA PHE A 89 9.38 11.43 4.21
C PHE A 89 10.88 11.39 3.95
N LYS A 90 11.63 12.06 4.83
CA LYS A 90 13.09 12.09 4.78
C LYS A 90 13.63 10.87 5.49
N VAL A 91 14.60 10.20 4.87
CA VAL A 91 15.27 9.05 5.48
C VAL A 91 16.71 9.43 5.84
N PRO A 92 17.09 9.36 7.13
CA PRO A 92 18.49 9.54 7.52
C PRO A 92 19.39 8.56 6.77
N GLY A 93 20.44 9.06 6.13
CA GLY A 93 21.36 8.28 5.29
C GLY A 93 21.14 8.47 3.77
N LEU A 94 20.05 9.11 3.35
CA LEU A 94 19.89 9.66 2.00
C LEU A 94 20.11 11.17 2.09
N SER A 95 20.93 11.73 1.20
CA SER A 95 21.43 13.13 1.21
C SER A 95 20.33 14.20 1.13
N GLY A 96 19.47 14.29 2.14
CA GLY A 96 18.30 15.18 2.19
C GLY A 96 17.11 14.76 1.31
N GLU A 97 17.23 13.68 0.54
CA GLU A 97 16.20 13.22 -0.40
C GLU A 97 14.99 12.62 0.33
N ARG A 98 13.78 12.95 -0.15
CA ARG A 98 12.53 12.37 0.36
C ARG A 98 12.16 11.14 -0.45
N ILE A 99 11.79 10.05 0.21
CA ILE A 99 11.18 8.90 -0.47
C ILE A 99 9.67 9.10 -0.43
N ALA A 100 9.07 9.20 -1.62
CA ALA A 100 7.62 9.10 -1.77
C ALA A 100 7.22 7.63 -1.74
N VAL A 101 6.08 7.33 -1.12
CA VAL A 101 5.56 5.96 -0.94
C VAL A 101 4.42 5.63 -1.93
N CYS A 102 3.93 6.65 -2.64
CA CYS A 102 3.06 6.54 -3.81
C CYS A 102 3.37 7.70 -4.76
N SER A 103 3.04 7.54 -6.04
CA SER A 103 3.12 8.62 -7.03
C SER A 103 1.73 8.92 -7.56
N PHE A 104 1.40 10.18 -7.83
CA PHE A 104 0.14 10.54 -8.46
C PHE A 104 0.29 10.62 -9.96
N GLN A 105 -0.83 10.52 -10.68
CA GLN A 105 -0.84 10.64 -12.13
C GLN A 105 -0.30 12.03 -12.51
N PRO A 106 0.74 12.13 -13.36
CA PRO A 106 1.26 13.42 -13.79
C PRO A 106 0.25 14.10 -14.72
N ASP A 107 0.06 15.42 -14.56
CA ASP A 107 -0.84 16.22 -15.41
C ASP A 107 -0.41 16.25 -16.88
N HIS A 108 0.91 16.15 -17.12
CA HIS A 108 1.51 16.16 -18.45
C HIS A 108 2.53 15.05 -18.60
N GLY A 109 2.48 14.33 -19.73
CA GLY A 109 3.39 13.22 -20.05
C GLY A 109 4.84 13.62 -20.37
N MET A 110 5.24 14.86 -20.06
CA MET A 110 6.59 15.35 -20.36
C MET A 110 7.68 14.72 -19.49
N ASN A 111 7.33 14.17 -18.32
CA ASN A 111 8.27 13.48 -17.45
C ASN A 111 8.04 11.96 -17.47
N PRO A 112 8.82 11.19 -18.25
CA PRO A 112 8.67 9.75 -18.34
C PRO A 112 8.94 9.04 -17.01
N ASP A 113 9.83 9.57 -16.16
CA ASP A 113 10.14 8.98 -14.85
C ASP A 113 8.96 9.10 -13.89
N SER A 114 8.27 10.25 -13.88
CA SER A 114 7.06 10.42 -13.06
C SER A 114 5.96 9.44 -13.48
N LEU A 115 5.79 9.22 -14.78
CA LEU A 115 4.83 8.23 -15.30
C LEU A 115 5.25 6.79 -14.96
N ALA A 116 6.54 6.46 -15.02
CA ALA A 116 7.05 5.16 -14.62
C ALA A 116 6.79 4.89 -13.13
N ARG A 117 7.07 5.86 -12.26
CA ARG A 117 6.79 5.76 -10.83
C ARG A 117 5.30 5.64 -10.53
N TYR A 118 4.47 6.38 -11.26
CA TYR A 118 3.02 6.22 -11.17
C TYR A 118 2.56 4.81 -11.54
N ARG A 119 3.11 4.23 -12.60
CA ARG A 119 2.82 2.84 -13.01
C ARG A 119 3.34 1.79 -12.03
N ALA A 120 4.38 2.11 -11.27
CA ALA A 120 4.92 1.23 -10.23
C ALA A 120 4.00 1.14 -9.00
N ASN A 121 3.00 2.03 -8.85
CA ASN A 121 2.05 1.99 -7.73
C ASN A 121 1.39 0.62 -7.60
N ARG A 122 1.34 0.11 -6.36
CA ARG A 122 0.76 -1.20 -6.06
C ARG A 122 -0.52 -1.00 -5.28
N LEU A 123 -1.64 -1.21 -5.96
CA LEU A 123 -2.98 -1.17 -5.36
C LEU A 123 -3.43 -2.61 -5.13
N ARG A 124 -3.79 -2.93 -3.89
CA ARG A 124 -4.24 -4.27 -3.53
C ARG A 124 -5.58 -4.21 -2.81
N VAL A 125 -6.46 -5.13 -3.20
CA VAL A 125 -7.66 -5.47 -2.45
C VAL A 125 -7.44 -6.82 -1.77
N VAL A 126 -7.80 -6.93 -0.50
CA VAL A 126 -7.72 -8.16 0.27
C VAL A 126 -9.04 -8.40 1.00
N PRO A 127 -9.38 -9.66 1.32
CA PRO A 127 -10.48 -9.97 2.23
C PRO A 127 -10.29 -9.31 3.60
N GLU A 128 -11.35 -9.30 4.40
CA GLU A 128 -11.35 -8.68 5.73
C GLU A 128 -10.19 -9.15 6.65
N VAL A 129 -9.44 -8.19 7.20
CA VAL A 129 -8.30 -8.41 8.09
C VAL A 129 -8.67 -8.16 9.55
N SER A 130 -7.94 -8.79 10.48
CA SER A 130 -8.10 -8.53 11.92
C SER A 130 -7.27 -7.32 12.34
N TYR A 131 -7.88 -6.38 13.06
CA TYR A 131 -7.23 -5.12 13.46
C TYR A 131 -6.28 -5.25 14.65
N SER A 132 -6.57 -6.14 15.61
CA SER A 132 -5.81 -6.19 16.87
C SER A 132 -4.80 -7.33 16.88
N PRO A 133 -3.51 -7.07 17.21
CA PRO A 133 -2.53 -8.13 17.50
C PRO A 133 -2.93 -9.00 18.71
N HIS A 134 -3.83 -8.48 19.55
CA HIS A 134 -4.37 -9.14 20.73
C HIS A 134 -5.81 -9.65 20.52
N ALA A 135 -6.38 -9.51 19.32
CA ALA A 135 -7.60 -10.23 18.98
C ALA A 135 -7.24 -11.71 18.90
N ARG A 136 -7.43 -12.40 20.02
CA ARG A 136 -7.55 -13.87 20.04
C ARG A 136 -8.40 -14.29 18.84
N GLU A 137 -7.98 -15.32 18.12
CA GLU A 137 -8.85 -16.08 17.24
C GLU A 137 -10.11 -16.45 18.03
N LYS A 138 -11.17 -15.67 17.85
CA LYS A 138 -12.50 -16.05 18.28
C LYS A 138 -13.20 -16.58 17.05
N VAL A 139 -13.24 -17.91 16.97
CA VAL A 139 -14.25 -18.65 16.23
C VAL A 139 -15.60 -18.07 16.64
N GLY A 140 -16.16 -17.22 15.78
CA GLY A 140 -17.53 -16.69 15.87
C GLY A 140 -17.82 -15.74 17.05
N ALA A 141 -17.51 -14.44 16.92
CA ALA A 141 -18.36 -13.37 17.47
C ALA A 141 -17.88 -11.99 17.01
N ALA A 142 -18.79 -11.23 16.40
CA ALA A 142 -18.81 -9.78 16.19
C ALA A 142 -17.44 -9.09 16.03
N ARG A 143 -16.93 -9.07 14.79
CA ARG A 143 -15.82 -8.23 14.37
C ARG A 143 -16.27 -6.76 14.41
N ALA A 144 -15.50 -5.89 15.07
CA ALA A 144 -15.46 -4.49 14.69
C ALA A 144 -14.70 -4.42 13.36
N THR A 145 -15.43 -4.73 12.29
CA THR A 145 -14.91 -4.81 10.92
C THR A 145 -14.88 -3.42 10.33
N ILE A 146 -13.72 -2.99 9.86
CA ILE A 146 -13.61 -1.87 8.92
C ILE A 146 -12.97 -2.47 7.67
N PRO A 147 -13.46 -2.17 6.45
CA PRO A 147 -12.77 -2.56 5.23
C PRO A 147 -11.33 -2.06 5.30
N ALA A 148 -10.39 -2.95 5.00
CA ALA A 148 -8.96 -2.69 5.05
C ALA A 148 -8.63 -1.36 4.38
N SER A 149 -7.71 -0.62 5.00
CA SER A 149 -7.11 0.61 4.50
C SER A 149 -6.76 0.45 3.02
N ILE A 150 -7.61 1.01 2.16
CA ILE A 150 -7.36 1.17 0.74
C ILE A 150 -6.12 2.05 0.61
N TRP A 151 -4.98 1.43 0.34
CA TRP A 151 -3.76 2.16 0.07
C TRP A 151 -3.78 2.60 -1.39
N CYS A 152 -3.90 3.93 -1.55
CA CYS A 152 -3.91 4.73 -2.78
C CYS A 152 -5.11 4.54 -3.74
N CYS A 153 -6.19 5.27 -3.44
CA CYS A 153 -7.23 5.59 -4.40
C CYS A 153 -6.79 6.80 -5.24
N SER A 154 -6.23 6.59 -6.43
CA SER A 154 -6.25 7.59 -7.52
C SER A 154 -5.91 6.98 -8.88
N SER A 155 -6.71 6.04 -9.40
CA SER A 155 -7.17 6.09 -10.79
C SER A 155 -8.18 4.98 -11.09
N THR A 156 -9.44 5.29 -10.85
CA THR A 156 -10.55 4.64 -11.56
C THR A 156 -11.18 5.69 -12.47
N ALA A 157 -10.37 6.38 -13.29
CA ALA A 157 -10.85 7.43 -14.18
C ALA A 157 -10.41 7.29 -15.64
N SER A 158 -9.57 6.31 -16.00
CA SER A 158 -9.04 6.20 -17.37
C SER A 158 -9.18 4.81 -18.02
N ARG A 159 -10.03 3.93 -17.48
CA ARG A 159 -10.43 2.68 -18.15
C ARG A 159 -11.95 2.52 -18.23
N LEU A 160 -12.66 3.57 -18.61
CA LEU A 160 -13.98 3.43 -19.20
C LEU A 160 -13.80 3.51 -20.73
N PRO A 161 -14.38 2.58 -21.51
CA PRO A 161 -14.38 2.71 -22.96
C PRO A 161 -15.11 4.01 -23.36
N PRO A 162 -14.66 4.70 -24.43
CA PRO A 162 -15.46 5.78 -24.98
C PRO A 162 -16.81 5.20 -25.39
N TRP A 163 -17.90 5.83 -24.93
CA TRP A 163 -19.24 5.44 -25.29
C TRP A 163 -19.35 5.43 -26.82
N SER A 164 -19.73 4.29 -27.38
CA SER A 164 -20.23 4.13 -28.75
C SER A 164 -21.64 3.59 -28.66
#